data_AF-A0A955K230-F1
#
_entry.id   AF-A0A955K230-F1
#
_cell.length_a   1.000
_cell.length_b   1.000
_cell.length_c   1.000
_cell.angle_alpha   90.00
_cell.angle_beta   90.00
_cell.angle_gamma   90.00
#
_symmetry.space_group_name_H-M   'P 1'
#
loop_
_entity.id
_entity.type
_entity.pdbx_description
1 polymer ?
#
loop_
_entity_poly.entity_id
_entity_poly.type
_entity_poly.pdbx_seq_one_letter_code
_entity_poly.pdbx_strand_id
1 'polypeptide(L)'
;MDYGLFIMDTPKKEVVRPTKKQKALLDYISSFIAEHGYSPSYREIMKSLNYTSVSTVALHVGNLIKRGHLIKRDYSARSLEVVEQKPEELSVRAPVTAAQEKWLVKNIENRFKHAEEASRPTQGEIDDLYVLVGALKVLGLEGAAHSFIGRLSKLKAKD
;
A
#
# COMPACT_ATOMS: atom_id res chain seq x y z
N MET A 1 31.06 -10.87 -27.34
CA MET A 1 29.94 -9.99 -27.73
C MET A 1 29.00 -9.95 -26.54
N ASP A 2 29.19 -8.96 -25.68
CA ASP A 2 28.40 -8.76 -24.47
C ASP A 2 27.00 -8.28 -24.84
N TYR A 3 26.00 -9.14 -24.64
CA TYR A 3 24.61 -8.72 -24.65
C TYR A 3 24.32 -8.06 -23.30
N GLY A 4 24.76 -6.80 -23.17
CA GLY A 4 24.43 -5.94 -22.05
C GLY A 4 22.91 -5.87 -21.91
N LEU A 5 22.43 -6.45 -20.81
CA LEU A 5 21.05 -6.42 -20.36
C LEU A 5 20.64 -4.95 -20.18
N PHE A 6 19.95 -4.40 -21.18
CA PHE A 6 19.37 -3.06 -21.15
C PHE A 6 18.23 -3.06 -20.13
N ILE A 7 18.59 -2.85 -18.86
CA ILE A 7 17.63 -2.54 -17.80
C ILE A 7 17.01 -1.20 -18.18
N MET A 8 15.85 -1.24 -18.85
CA MET A 8 14.96 -0.08 -18.90
C MET A 8 14.54 0.16 -17.45
N ASP A 9 15.20 1.13 -16.82
CA ASP A 9 14.76 1.74 -15.58
C ASP A 9 13.36 2.32 -15.83
N THR A 10 12.33 1.51 -15.59
CA THR A 10 10.95 1.98 -15.62
C THR A 10 10.82 2.95 -14.46
N PRO A 11 10.61 4.26 -14.70
CA PRO A 11 10.53 5.22 -13.62
C PRO A 11 9.39 4.78 -12.69
N LYS A 12 9.71 4.63 -11.40
CA LYS A 12 8.75 4.37 -10.32
C LYS A 12 7.67 5.46 -10.39
N LYS A 13 6.58 5.16 -11.09
CA LYS A 13 5.52 6.13 -11.39
C LYS A 13 4.73 6.35 -10.11
N GLU A 14 5.04 7.43 -9.41
CA GLU A 14 4.40 7.81 -8.16
C GLU A 14 2.88 7.94 -8.39
N VAL A 15 2.11 6.97 -7.87
CA VAL A 15 0.66 6.89 -8.11
C VAL A 15 -0.03 7.96 -7.27
N VAL A 16 -0.22 9.14 -7.86
CA VAL A 16 -0.79 10.30 -7.17
C VAL A 16 -2.26 10.06 -6.82
N ARG A 17 -2.63 10.20 -5.55
CA ARG A 17 -4.00 10.01 -5.03
C ARG A 17 -5.08 10.58 -5.98
N PRO A 18 -6.10 9.79 -6.37
CA PRO A 18 -7.11 10.25 -7.30
C PRO A 18 -8.07 11.24 -6.62
N THR A 19 -8.54 12.23 -7.37
CA THR A 19 -9.64 13.12 -6.94
C THR A 19 -10.95 12.34 -6.78
N LYS A 20 -11.97 12.90 -6.08
CA LYS A 20 -13.27 12.23 -5.88
C LYS A 20 -13.91 11.73 -7.20
N LYS A 21 -13.88 12.56 -8.26
CA LYS A 21 -14.41 12.19 -9.58
C LYS A 21 -13.58 11.09 -10.26
N GLN A 22 -12.26 11.14 -10.10
CA GLN A 22 -11.37 10.09 -10.62
C GLN A 22 -11.56 8.76 -9.89
N LYS A 23 -11.78 8.81 -8.57
CA LYS A 23 -12.10 7.62 -7.78
C LYS A 23 -13.42 7.00 -8.22
N ALA A 24 -14.48 7.79 -8.38
CA ALA A 24 -15.76 7.28 -8.90
C ALA A 24 -15.63 6.59 -10.27
N LEU A 25 -14.77 7.12 -11.15
CA LEU A 25 -14.45 6.49 -12.43
C LEU A 25 -13.71 5.16 -12.27
N LEU A 26 -12.71 5.10 -11.39
CA LEU A 26 -11.97 3.87 -11.10
C LEU A 26 -12.87 2.80 -10.47
N ASP A 27 -13.67 3.18 -9.48
CA ASP A 27 -14.60 2.30 -8.78
C ASP A 27 -15.62 1.74 -9.76
N TYR A 28 -16.17 2.57 -10.67
CA TYR A 28 -17.08 2.10 -11.71
C TYR A 28 -16.42 1.08 -12.66
N ILE A 29 -15.21 1.37 -13.14
CA ILE A 29 -14.49 0.45 -14.04
C ILE A 29 -14.20 -0.88 -13.32
N SER A 30 -13.76 -0.83 -12.07
CA SER A 30 -13.47 -2.02 -11.25
C SER A 30 -14.73 -2.87 -11.04
N SER A 31 -15.83 -2.27 -10.59
CA SER A 31 -17.10 -2.97 -10.39
C SER A 31 -17.65 -3.55 -11.68
N PHE A 32 -17.56 -2.82 -12.79
CA PHE A 32 -18.03 -3.31 -14.10
C PHE A 32 -17.23 -4.53 -14.56
N ILE A 33 -15.90 -4.51 -14.40
CA ILE A 33 -15.05 -5.67 -14.72
C ILE A 33 -15.39 -6.85 -13.82
N ALA A 34 -15.60 -6.61 -12.52
CA ALA A 34 -15.95 -7.67 -11.56
C ALA A 34 -17.30 -8.33 -11.89
N GLU A 35 -18.27 -7.56 -12.36
CA GLU A 35 -19.62 -8.04 -12.69
C GLU A 35 -19.68 -8.73 -14.06
N HIS A 36 -19.02 -8.16 -15.07
CA HIS A 36 -19.17 -8.59 -16.47
C HIS A 36 -18.00 -9.40 -17.01
N GLY A 37 -16.86 -9.42 -16.32
CA GLY A 37 -15.64 -10.09 -16.78
C GLY A 37 -14.91 -9.39 -17.92
N TYR A 38 -15.33 -8.17 -18.30
CA TYR A 38 -14.67 -7.33 -19.31
C TYR A 38 -14.78 -5.86 -18.96
N SER A 39 -13.93 -5.02 -19.55
CA SER A 39 -13.92 -3.59 -19.24
C SER A 39 -15.01 -2.78 -19.97
N PRO A 40 -15.58 -1.74 -19.33
CA PRO A 40 -16.64 -0.94 -19.92
C PRO A 40 -16.11 -0.09 -21.09
N SER A 41 -16.96 0.10 -22.09
CA SER A 41 -16.73 1.06 -23.16
C SER A 41 -16.86 2.50 -22.67
N TYR A 42 -16.28 3.45 -23.41
CA TYR A 42 -16.42 4.87 -23.07
C TYR A 42 -17.88 5.36 -23.10
N ARG A 43 -18.75 4.72 -23.89
CA ARG A 43 -20.19 5.05 -23.91
C ARG A 43 -20.90 4.56 -22.65
N GLU A 44 -20.52 3.40 -22.12
CA GLU A 44 -21.05 2.89 -20.85
C GLU A 44 -20.59 3.75 -19.68
N ILE A 45 -19.29 4.07 -19.63
CA ILE A 45 -18.74 5.00 -18.63
C ILE A 45 -19.45 6.36 -18.68
N MET A 46 -19.67 6.89 -19.89
CA MET A 46 -20.35 8.18 -20.07
C MET A 46 -21.76 8.16 -19.50
N LYS A 47 -22.54 7.11 -19.80
CA LYS A 47 -23.91 6.96 -19.32
C LYS A 47 -23.98 6.78 -17.81
N SER A 48 -23.13 5.92 -17.25
CA SER A 48 -23.19 5.56 -15.83
C SER A 48 -22.68 6.65 -14.89
N LEU A 49 -21.72 7.47 -15.34
CA LEU A 49 -21.14 8.56 -14.55
C LEU A 49 -21.61 9.95 -14.99
N ASN A 50 -22.63 10.01 -15.87
CA ASN A 50 -23.25 11.25 -16.33
C ASN A 50 -22.27 12.25 -16.97
N TYR A 51 -21.28 11.76 -17.73
CA TYR A 51 -20.39 12.62 -18.49
C TYR A 51 -21.09 13.21 -19.72
N THR A 52 -20.72 14.44 -20.07
CA THR A 52 -21.33 15.17 -21.19
C THR A 52 -20.92 14.65 -22.56
N SER A 53 -19.77 13.98 -22.68
CA SER A 53 -19.32 13.40 -23.95
C SER A 53 -18.34 12.24 -23.78
N VAL A 54 -18.25 11.41 -24.82
CA VAL A 54 -17.25 10.33 -24.95
C VAL A 54 -15.83 10.90 -24.94
N SER A 55 -15.62 12.08 -25.51
CA SER A 55 -14.32 12.77 -25.53
C SER A 55 -13.87 13.16 -24.12
N THR A 56 -14.81 13.59 -23.27
CA THR A 56 -14.54 13.89 -21.85
C THR A 56 -14.12 12.63 -21.10
N VAL A 57 -14.79 11.50 -21.35
CA VAL A 57 -14.39 10.20 -20.78
C VAL A 57 -12.98 9.81 -21.23
N ALA A 58 -12.68 9.91 -22.53
CA ALA A 58 -11.36 9.60 -23.08
C ALA A 58 -10.25 10.43 -22.42
N LEU A 59 -10.49 11.71 -22.18
CA LEU A 59 -9.57 12.60 -21.46
C LEU A 59 -9.35 12.14 -20.02
N HIS A 60 -10.42 11.82 -19.28
CA HIS A 60 -10.31 11.36 -17.89
C HIS A 60 -9.58 10.02 -17.77
N VAL A 61 -9.91 9.06 -18.64
CA VAL A 61 -9.22 7.77 -18.73
C VAL A 61 -7.74 7.97 -19.07
N GLY A 62 -7.43 8.81 -20.07
CA GLY A 62 -6.05 9.13 -20.42
C GLY A 62 -5.26 9.76 -19.27
N ASN A 63 -5.89 10.64 -18.49
CA ASN A 63 -5.28 11.22 -17.30
C ASN A 63 -5.03 10.18 -16.19
N LEU A 64 -5.94 9.22 -16.00
CA LEU A 64 -5.75 8.11 -15.06
C LEU A 64 -4.61 7.19 -15.50
N ILE A 65 -4.48 6.90 -16.80
CA ILE A 65 -3.35 6.12 -17.37
C ILE A 65 -2.02 6.86 -17.15
N LYS A 66 -1.99 8.16 -17.45
CA LYS A 66 -0.80 8.99 -17.21
C LYS A 66 -0.38 8.97 -15.75
N ARG A 67 -1.34 8.92 -14.83
CA ARG A 67 -1.12 8.87 -13.37
C ARG A 67 -0.92 7.46 -12.81
N GLY A 68 -0.92 6.42 -13.64
CA GLY A 68 -0.65 5.04 -13.23
C GLY A 68 -1.82 4.31 -12.56
N HIS A 69 -3.04 4.85 -12.63
CA HIS A 69 -4.23 4.21 -12.06
C HIS A 69 -4.92 3.21 -13.01
N LEU A 70 -4.71 3.37 -14.32
CA LEU A 70 -5.25 2.50 -15.36
C LEU A 70 -4.14 2.07 -16.30
N ILE A 71 -4.22 0.85 -16.82
CA ILE A 71 -3.40 0.39 -17.93
C ILE A 71 -4.34 0.06 -19.09
N LYS A 72 -3.91 0.40 -20.31
CA LYS A 72 -4.61 0.06 -21.54
C LYS A 72 -3.69 -0.87 -22.33
N ARG A 73 -4.01 -2.16 -22.41
CA ARG A 73 -3.13 -3.15 -23.06
C ARG A 73 -3.21 -3.15 -24.60
N ASP A 74 -4.34 -2.75 -25.18
CA ASP A 74 -4.51 -2.65 -26.64
C ASP A 74 -5.16 -1.34 -27.07
N TYR A 75 -5.22 -1.05 -28.38
CA TYR A 75 -5.91 0.14 -28.91
C TYR A 75 -7.42 0.14 -28.69
N SER A 76 -8.03 -0.98 -28.26
CA SER A 76 -9.46 -1.10 -28.00
C SER A 76 -9.89 -0.49 -26.66
N ALA A 77 -11.09 0.10 -26.60
CA ALA A 77 -11.71 0.56 -25.36
C ALA A 77 -11.98 -0.58 -24.36
N ARG A 78 -11.97 -1.83 -24.81
CA ARG A 78 -12.21 -3.04 -24.00
C ARG A 78 -10.98 -3.60 -23.29
N SER A 79 -9.82 -2.98 -23.45
CA SER A 79 -8.57 -3.44 -22.82
C SER A 79 -8.14 -2.57 -21.61
N LEU A 80 -9.11 -1.92 -20.93
CA LEU A 80 -8.82 -1.17 -19.71
C LEU A 80 -8.72 -2.11 -18.51
N GLU A 81 -7.59 -2.06 -17.82
CA GLU A 81 -7.38 -2.73 -16.53
C GLU A 81 -7.16 -1.68 -15.46
N VAL A 82 -7.85 -1.83 -14.33
CA VAL A 82 -7.59 -1.03 -13.14
C VAL A 82 -6.31 -1.55 -12.50
N VAL A 83 -5.36 -0.65 -12.25
CA VAL A 83 -4.19 -0.99 -11.45
C VAL A 83 -4.68 -1.04 -10.01
N GLU A 84 -5.11 -2.23 -9.58
CA GLU A 84 -5.38 -2.45 -8.17
C GLU A 84 -4.08 -2.23 -7.40
N GLN A 85 -4.12 -1.25 -6.51
CA GLN A 85 -3.28 -1.32 -5.32
C GLN A 85 -3.85 -2.48 -4.51
N LYS A 86 -3.47 -3.72 -4.83
CA LYS A 86 -3.40 -4.72 -3.78
C LYS A 86 -2.57 -4.05 -2.68
N PRO A 87 -3.09 -3.91 -1.44
CA PRO A 87 -2.20 -3.65 -0.32
C PRO A 87 -1.13 -4.71 -0.43
N GLU A 88 0.10 -4.26 -0.70
CA GLU A 88 1.21 -5.08 -1.15
C GLU A 88 1.18 -6.43 -0.45
N GLU A 89 0.99 -7.51 -1.20
CA GLU A 89 1.50 -8.81 -0.78
C GLU A 89 2.96 -8.54 -0.43
N LEU A 90 3.23 -8.56 0.89
CA LEU A 90 4.44 -8.05 1.52
C LEU A 90 5.68 -8.51 0.75
N SER A 91 6.20 -7.65 -0.11
CA SER A 91 7.56 -7.81 -0.60
C SER A 91 8.45 -7.51 0.60
N VAL A 92 8.90 -8.59 1.26
CA VAL A 92 9.76 -8.62 2.46
C VAL A 92 11.13 -7.94 2.24
N ARG A 93 11.29 -7.15 1.18
CA ARG A 93 12.56 -6.59 0.71
C ARG A 93 12.48 -5.10 0.33
N ALA A 94 11.33 -4.44 0.45
CA ALA A 94 11.31 -2.99 0.34
C ALA A 94 11.96 -2.39 1.61
N PRO A 95 12.97 -1.51 1.48
CA PRO A 95 13.56 -0.86 2.66
C PRO A 95 12.48 -0.04 3.37
N VAL A 96 12.36 -0.23 4.68
CA VAL A 96 11.47 0.56 5.53
C VAL A 96 11.84 2.03 5.35
N THR A 97 10.90 2.85 4.88
CA THR A 97 11.14 4.30 4.78
C THR A 97 11.27 4.91 6.18
N ALA A 98 12.02 6.00 6.32
CA ALA A 98 12.17 6.68 7.61
C ALA A 98 10.83 7.09 8.26
N ALA A 99 9.81 7.38 7.44
CA ALA A 99 8.46 7.67 7.92
C ALA A 99 7.77 6.42 8.50
N GLN A 100 7.92 5.26 7.85
CA GLN A 100 7.40 3.98 8.32
C GLN A 100 8.13 3.50 9.57
N GLU A 101 9.46 3.66 9.64
CA GLU A 101 10.25 3.37 10.83
C GLU A 101 9.73 4.18 12.03
N LYS A 102 9.62 5.52 11.86
CA LYS A 102 9.12 6.40 12.92
C LYS A 102 7.72 6.02 13.39
N TRP A 103 6.85 5.62 12.46
CA TRP A 103 5.51 5.14 12.79
C TRP A 103 5.54 3.82 13.56
N LEU A 104 6.35 2.85 13.12
CA LEU A 104 6.52 1.55 13.77
C LEU A 104 7.05 1.69 15.19
N VAL A 105 8.12 2.46 15.38
CA VAL A 105 8.71 2.74 16.70
C VAL A 105 7.69 3.40 17.61
N LYS A 106 6.93 4.38 17.12
CA LYS A 106 5.86 5.02 17.90
C LYS A 106 4.75 4.06 18.30
N ASN A 107 4.36 3.14 17.41
CA ASN A 107 3.32 2.16 17.70
C ASN A 107 3.78 1.15 18.78
N ILE A 108 5.01 0.67 18.66
CA ILE A 108 5.63 -0.22 19.65
C ILE A 108 5.74 0.50 21.00
N GLU A 109 6.20 1.76 21.01
CA GLU A 109 6.26 2.59 22.22
C GLU A 109 4.91 2.70 22.93
N ASN A 110 3.83 2.94 22.19
CA ASN A 110 2.49 3.00 22.76
C ASN A 110 2.06 1.65 23.39
N ARG A 111 2.44 0.53 22.78
CA ARG A 111 2.17 -0.81 23.33
C ARG A 111 2.95 -1.06 24.62
N PHE A 112 4.21 -0.63 24.68
CA PHE A 112 5.00 -0.65 25.91
C PHE A 112 4.38 0.19 27.02
N LYS A 113 3.93 1.41 26.71
CA LYS A 113 3.27 2.28 27.69
C LYS A 113 2.03 1.64 28.27
N HIS A 114 1.18 1.04 27.44
CA HIS A 114 0.00 0.32 27.91
C HIS A 114 0.38 -0.85 28.84
N ALA A 115 1.43 -1.60 28.51
CA ALA A 115 1.93 -2.70 29.34
C ALA A 115 2.60 -2.23 30.64
N GLU A 116 3.21 -1.04 30.65
CA GLU A 116 3.81 -0.42 31.84
C GLU A 116 2.73 0.18 32.78
N GLU A 117 1.66 0.73 32.21
CA GLU A 117 0.49 1.25 32.92
C GLU A 117 -0.34 0.12 33.55
N ALA A 118 -0.43 -1.02 32.86
CA ALA A 118 -0.92 -2.26 33.45
C ALA A 118 0.05 -2.70 34.56
N SER A 119 -0.32 -2.50 35.83
CA SER A 119 0.57 -2.73 36.99
C SER A 119 1.24 -4.12 37.01
N ARG A 120 0.64 -5.11 36.35
CA ARG A 120 1.23 -6.40 35.95
C ARG A 120 0.80 -6.74 34.51
N PRO A 121 1.67 -6.61 33.51
CA PRO A 121 1.36 -7.09 32.17
C PRO A 121 1.20 -8.61 32.18
N THR A 122 0.26 -9.11 31.39
CA THR A 122 0.06 -10.56 31.23
C THR A 122 1.21 -11.18 30.44
N GLN A 123 1.46 -12.48 30.62
CA GLN A 123 2.48 -13.20 29.85
C GLN A 123 2.27 -13.06 28.33
N GLY A 124 1.01 -13.06 27.87
CA GLY A 124 0.69 -12.83 26.45
C GLY A 124 1.07 -11.44 25.96
N GLU A 125 0.91 -10.39 26.78
CA GLU A 125 1.37 -9.04 26.44
C GLU A 125 2.90 -8.95 26.40
N ILE A 126 3.59 -9.66 27.29
CA ILE A 126 5.04 -9.74 27.29
C ILE A 126 5.51 -10.44 26.00
N ASP A 127 4.90 -11.57 25.64
CA ASP A 127 5.23 -12.34 24.42
C ASP A 127 4.99 -11.51 23.15
N ASP A 128 3.87 -10.79 23.07
CA ASP A 128 3.57 -9.85 21.98
C ASP A 128 4.69 -8.80 21.83
N LEU A 129 5.15 -8.22 22.95
CA LEU A 129 6.23 -7.23 22.93
C LEU A 129 7.56 -7.86 22.48
N TYR A 130 7.86 -9.11 22.85
CA TYR A 130 9.04 -9.83 22.34
C TYR A 130 8.96 -10.05 20.83
N VAL A 131 7.79 -10.44 20.30
CA VAL A 131 7.58 -10.61 18.86
C VAL A 131 7.77 -9.29 18.11
N LEU A 132 7.21 -8.18 18.63
CA LEU A 132 7.36 -6.86 18.02
C LEU A 132 8.82 -6.38 18.00
N VAL A 133 9.56 -6.59 19.09
CA VAL A 133 10.99 -6.25 19.16
C VAL A 133 11.82 -7.17 18.26
N GLY A 134 11.47 -8.45 18.14
CA GLY A 134 12.08 -9.37 17.19
C GLY A 134 11.86 -8.96 15.74
N ALA A 135 10.65 -8.50 15.40
CA ALA A 135 10.31 -8.01 14.07
C ALA A 135 11.16 -6.78 13.67
N LEU A 136 11.47 -5.88 14.61
CA LEU A 136 12.38 -4.75 14.35
C LEU A 136 13.77 -5.22 13.90
N LYS A 137 14.31 -6.30 14.48
CA LYS A 137 15.61 -6.86 14.06
C LYS A 137 15.54 -7.44 12.65
N VAL A 138 14.47 -8.15 12.32
CA VAL A 138 14.24 -8.70 10.97
C VAL A 138 14.15 -7.58 9.93
N LEU A 139 13.59 -6.43 10.31
CA LEU A 139 13.49 -5.23 9.48
C LEU A 139 14.80 -4.41 9.41
N GLY A 140 15.87 -4.83 10.09
CA GLY A 140 17.16 -4.13 10.12
C GLY A 140 17.17 -2.88 11.03
N LEU A 141 16.16 -2.70 11.87
CA LEU A 141 16.00 -1.57 12.81
C LEU A 141 16.66 -1.88 14.15
N GLU A 142 17.94 -2.27 14.12
CA GLU A 142 18.66 -2.79 15.29
C GLU A 142 18.78 -1.78 16.44
N GLY A 143 19.01 -0.50 16.13
CA GLY A 143 19.11 0.56 17.13
C GLY A 143 17.81 0.74 17.92
N ALA A 144 16.67 0.72 17.24
CA ALA A 144 15.36 0.76 17.88
C ALA A 144 15.11 -0.52 18.72
N ALA A 145 15.41 -1.69 18.15
CA ALA A 145 15.24 -2.96 18.86
C ALA A 145 16.04 -3.02 20.17
N HIS A 146 17.31 -2.59 20.16
CA HIS A 146 18.15 -2.56 21.37
C HIS A 146 17.59 -1.65 22.47
N SER A 147 16.99 -0.51 22.11
CA SER A 147 16.34 0.39 23.06
C SER A 147 15.17 -0.28 23.80
N PHE A 148 14.39 -1.13 23.11
CA PHE A 148 13.23 -1.80 23.69
C PHE A 148 13.56 -3.08 24.46
N ILE A 149 14.62 -3.81 24.11
CA ILE A 149 15.03 -5.02 24.85
C ILE A 149 15.31 -4.72 26.33
N GLY A 150 15.95 -3.59 26.63
CA GLY A 150 16.23 -3.19 28.01
C GLY A 150 14.96 -2.96 28.84
N ARG A 151 13.84 -2.55 28.20
CA ARG A 151 12.54 -2.37 28.85
C ARG A 151 11.79 -3.68 29.02
N LEU A 152 11.85 -4.58 28.03
CA LEU A 152 11.31 -5.94 28.13
C LEU A 152 11.86 -6.69 29.35
N SER A 153 13.16 -6.62 29.57
CA SER A 153 13.80 -7.26 30.72
C SER A 153 13.32 -6.70 32.06
N LYS A 154 13.02 -5.39 32.13
CA LYS A 154 12.47 -4.75 33.33
C LYS A 154 11.03 -5.16 33.61
N LEU A 155 10.22 -5.32 32.57
CA LEU A 155 8.83 -5.77 32.68
C LEU A 155 8.76 -7.23 33.15
N LYS A 156 9.63 -8.10 32.62
CA LYS A 156 9.73 -9.50 33.05
C LYS A 156 10.31 -9.65 34.47
N ALA A 157 11.23 -8.79 34.89
CA ALA A 157 11.83 -8.84 36.23
C ALA A 157 10.88 -8.38 37.35
N LYS A 158 9.64 -8.00 37.01
CA LYS A 158 8.59 -7.55 37.94
C LYS A 158 7.58 -8.66 38.27
N ASP A 159 7.75 -9.87 37.71
CA ASP A 159 7.05 -11.11 38.09
C ASP A 159 7.67 -11.78 39.33
#